data_AF-A0A8C0HK60-F1
#
_entry.id   AF-A0A8C0HK60-F1
#
_cell.length_a   1.000
_cell.length_b   1.000
_cell.length_c   1.000
_cell.angle_alpha   90.00
_cell.angle_beta   90.00
_cell.angle_gamma   90.00
#
_symmetry.space_group_name_H-M   'P 1'
#
loop_
_entity.id
_entity.type
_entity.pdbx_description
1 polymer ?
#
loop_
_entity_poly.entity_id
_entity_poly.type
_entity_poly.pdbx_seq_one_letter_code
_entity_poly.pdbx_strand_id
1 'polypeptide(L)' 'LFSISYLQHITPEKFYVEACDDGADDVLAIDRVSTEVTLTVKKDVPPSAVTRPIYGILGTIRLVAGKEGRTVLFKNT' A
#
# COMPACT_ATOMS: atom_id res chain seq x y z
N LEU A 1 14.23 1.77 -19.08
CA LEU A 1 13.64 2.12 -17.77
C LEU A 1 12.23 1.56 -17.76
N PHE A 2 11.99 0.46 -17.06
CA PHE A 2 10.63 -0.05 -16.84
C PHE A 2 10.01 0.76 -15.71
N SER A 3 8.97 1.54 -16.01
CA SER A 3 8.15 2.17 -14.98
C SER A 3 7.17 1.12 -14.49
N ILE A 4 7.50 0.41 -13.41
CA ILE A 4 6.53 -0.48 -12.76
C ILE A 4 5.50 0.43 -12.09
N SER A 5 4.26 0.40 -12.59
CA SER A 5 3.14 1.10 -11.99
C SER A 5 2.45 0.18 -10.98
N TYR A 6 2.15 0.70 -9.80
CA TYR A 6 1.39 0.00 -8.77
C TYR A 6 0.05 0.70 -8.55
N LEU A 7 -0.95 -0.05 -8.12
CA LEU A 7 -2.24 0.49 -7.71
C LEU A 7 -2.36 0.42 -6.19
N GLN A 8 -2.68 1.55 -5.58
CA GLN A 8 -2.95 1.66 -4.15
C GLN A 8 -4.47 1.71 -3.94
N HIS A 9 -5.03 0.78 -3.19
CA HIS A 9 -6.42 0.81 -2.74
C HIS A 9 -6.50 1.26 -1.28
N ILE A 10 -7.29 2.30 -1.03
CA ILE A 10 -7.36 2.98 0.26
C ILE A 10 -8.67 2.63 0.95
N THR A 11 -8.57 2.12 2.18
CA THR A 11 -9.70 1.89 3.09
C THR A 11 -9.45 2.60 4.43
N PRO A 12 -10.48 2.80 5.27
CA PRO A 12 -10.29 3.34 6.62
C PRO A 12 -9.33 2.52 7.48
N GLU A 13 -9.27 1.20 7.26
CA GLU A 13 -8.51 0.25 8.08
C GLU A 13 -7.12 -0.03 7.51
N LYS A 14 -7.01 -0.21 6.19
CA LYS A 14 -5.78 -0.67 5.52
C LYS A 14 -5.48 0.05 4.20
N PHE A 15 -4.21 0.09 3.84
CA PHE A 15 -3.78 0.36 2.47
C PHE A 15 -3.43 -0.96 1.79
N TYR A 16 -3.93 -1.17 0.58
CA TYR A 16 -3.60 -2.32 -0.25
C TYR A 16 -2.77 -1.83 -1.43
N VAL A 17 -1.71 -2.55 -1.81
CA VAL A 17 -0.88 -2.22 -2.96
C VAL A 17 -0.71 -3.45 -3.84
N GLU A 18 -1.13 -3.36 -5.09
CA GLU A 18 -0.94 -4.40 -6.10
C GLU A 18 -0.01 -3.92 -7.21
N ALA A 19 0.77 -4.85 -7.78
CA ALA A 19 1.53 -4.58 -8.99
C ALA A 19 0.59 -4.65 -10.21
N CYS A 20 0.79 -3.78 -11.20
CA CYS A 20 -0.01 -3.76 -12.42
C CYS A 20 0.48 -4.77 -13.49
N ASP A 21 1.27 -5.77 -13.08
CA ASP A 21 1.84 -6.78 -13.98
C ASP A 21 0.85 -7.94 -14.17
N ASP A 22 0.69 -8.40 -15.41
CA ASP A 22 -0.16 -9.55 -15.75
C ASP A 22 0.39 -10.83 -15.09
N GLY A 23 -0.15 -11.18 -13.92
CA GLY A 23 0.23 -12.36 -13.14
C GLY A 23 0.52 -12.10 -11.64
N ALA A 24 0.48 -10.84 -11.20
CA ALA A 24 0.64 -10.51 -9.78
C ALA A 24 -0.70 -10.53 -9.04
N ASP A 25 -1.03 -11.65 -8.41
CA ASP A 25 -2.22 -11.78 -7.52
C ASP A 25 -1.94 -11.37 -6.07
N ASP A 26 -0.65 -11.22 -5.74
CA ASP A 26 -0.18 -10.81 -4.43
C ASP A 26 -0.38 -9.31 -4.22
N VAL A 27 -1.05 -9.00 -3.12
CA VAL A 27 -1.38 -7.64 -2.69
C VAL A 27 -0.76 -7.39 -1.33
N LEU A 28 -0.02 -6.29 -1.22
CA LEU A 28 0.57 -5.86 0.04
C LEU A 28 -0.50 -5.12 0.87
N ALA A 29 -0.91 -5.68 2.00
CA ALA A 29 -1.83 -5.05 2.94
C ALA A 29 -1.08 -4.43 4.10
N ILE A 30 -1.29 -3.12 4.30
CA ILE A 30 -0.65 -2.31 5.34
C ILE A 30 -1.73 -1.83 6.30
N ASP A 31 -1.64 -2.23 7.57
CA ASP A 31 -2.56 -1.77 8.60
C ASP A 31 -2.31 -0.30 8.97
N ARG A 32 -3.37 0.51 9.04
CA ARG A 32 -3.24 1.95 9.31
C ARG A 32 -2.97 2.27 10.77
N VAL A 33 -3.23 1.34 11.69
CA VAL A 33 -3.01 1.50 13.12
C VAL A 33 -1.67 0.90 13.52
N SER A 34 -1.42 -0.37 13.20
CA SER A 34 -0.18 -1.06 13.61
C SER A 34 0.98 -0.84 12.65
N THR A 35 0.71 -0.37 11.41
CA THR A 35 1.70 -0.28 10.32
C THR A 35 2.34 -1.62 9.95
N GLU A 36 1.70 -2.71 10.35
CA GLU A 36 2.09 -4.05 9.98
C GLU A 36 1.83 -4.28 8.49
N VAL A 37 2.77 -4.93 7.84
CA VAL A 37 2.74 -5.22 6.41
C VAL A 37 2.57 -6.72 6.24
N THR A 38 1.52 -7.11 5.53
CA THR A 38 1.15 -8.52 5.28
C THR A 38 0.90 -8.74 3.80
N LEU A 39 1.13 -9.95 3.32
CA LEU A 39 0.79 -10.35 1.96
C LEU A 39 -0.60 -10.96 1.96
N THR A 40 -1.48 -10.44 1.12
CA THR A 40 -2.86 -10.90 0.93
C THR A 40 -3.11 -11.10 -0.56
N VAL A 41 -4.30 -11.56 -0.92
CA VAL A 41 -4.68 -11.78 -2.31
C VAL A 41 -5.71 -10.74 -2.74
N LYS A 42 -5.74 -10.40 -4.04
CA LYS A 42 -6.60 -9.34 -4.60
C LYS A 42 -8.08 -9.44 -4.21
N LYS A 43 -8.60 -10.65 -4.02
CA LYS A 43 -9.99 -10.89 -3.58
C LYS A 43 -10.31 -10.35 -2.18
N ASP A 44 -9.31 -10.09 -1.35
CA ASP A 44 -9.49 -9.54 0.00
C ASP A 44 -9.58 -8.01 0.00
N VAL A 45 -9.29 -7.36 -1.14
CA VAL A 45 -9.43 -5.91 -1.30
C VAL A 45 -10.92 -5.55 -1.33
N PRO A 46 -11.40 -4.71 -0.40
CA PRO A 46 -12.81 -4.34 -0.38
C PRO A 46 -13.21 -3.56 -1.65
N PRO A 47 -14.40 -3.80 -2.22
CA PRO A 47 -14.86 -3.07 -3.40
C PRO A 47 -15.15 -1.58 -3.12
N SER A 48 -15.27 -1.20 -1.85
CA SER A 48 -15.39 0.19 -1.39
C SER A 48 -14.06 0.94 -1.39
N ALA A 49 -12.94 0.27 -1.64
CA ALA A 49 -11.62 0.88 -1.59
C ALA A 49 -11.42 1.90 -2.72
N VAL A 50 -10.83 3.05 -2.38
CA VAL A 50 -10.50 4.08 -3.37
C VAL A 50 -9.15 3.76 -4.00
N THR A 51 -9.14 3.50 -5.30
CA THR A 51 -7.92 3.16 -6.05
C THR A 51 -7.19 4.40 -6.56
N ARG A 52 -5.88 4.46 -6.39
CA ARG A 52 -4.98 5.50 -6.92
C ARG A 52 -3.68 4.89 -7.48
N PRO A 53 -3.19 5.35 -8.64
CA PRO A 53 -1.91 4.88 -9.16
C PRO A 53 -0.74 5.49 -8.36
N ILE A 54 0.30 4.69 -8.15
CA ILE A 54 1.58 5.10 -7.55
C ILE A 54 2.74 4.49 -8.35
N TYR A 55 3.91 5.13 -8.31
CA TYR A 55 5.11 4.63 -9.00
C TYR A 55 5.96 3.71 -8.14
N GLY A 56 5.64 3.62 -6.85
CA GLY A 56 6.31 2.69 -5.95
C GLY A 56 6.20 3.10 -4.48
N ILE A 57 6.70 2.22 -3.62
CA ILE A 57 6.83 2.44 -2.19
C ILE A 57 8.24 2.95 -1.94
N LEU A 58 8.37 4.13 -1.35
CA LEU A 58 9.68 4.71 -1.03
C LEU A 58 10.27 4.08 0.25
N GLY A 59 9.41 3.74 1.21
CA GLY A 59 9.79 3.09 2.46
C GLY A 59 8.92 3.54 3.63
N THR A 60 9.38 3.24 4.84
CA THR A 60 8.70 3.64 6.09
C THR A 60 9.55 4.65 6.85
N ILE A 61 8.94 5.71 7.35
CA ILE A 61 9.57 6.64 8.31
C ILE A 61 9.06 6.35 9.72
N ARG A 62 9.96 6.30 10.69
CA ARG A 62 9.64 6.32 12.12
C ARG A 62 9.67 7.77 12.61
N LEU A 63 8.55 8.25 13.11
CA LEU A 63 8.37 9.57 13.71
C LEU A 63 8.74 9.49 15.20
N VAL A 64 9.58 10.43 15.65
CA VAL A 64 10.12 10.46 17.02
C VAL A 64 9.14 11.12 18.00
N ALA A 65 8.13 11.84 17.51
CA ALA A 65 7.10 12.49 18.33
C ALA A 65 5.69 12.02 17.92
N GLY A 66 5.10 11.13 18.71
CA GLY A 66 3.75 10.60 18.51
C GLY A 66 3.65 9.13 18.91
N LYS A 67 2.52 8.71 19.51
CA LYS A 67 2.26 7.30 19.85
C LYS A 67 2.34 6.47 18.56
N GLU A 68 3.39 5.66 18.46
CA GLU A 68 3.65 4.68 17.38
C GLU A 68 3.61 5.22 15.94
N GLY A 69 4.16 6.41 15.69
CA GLY A 69 4.15 7.01 14.36
C GLY A 69 5.09 6.34 13.36
N ARG A 70 4.72 5.21 12.77
CA ARG A 70 5.30 4.78 11.48
C ARG A 70 4.42 5.32 10.36
N THR A 71 5.03 5.85 9.30
CA THR A 71 4.31 6.32 8.11
C THR A 71 4.92 5.66 6.89
N VAL A 72 4.07 5.14 6.01
CA VAL A 72 4.50 4.59 4.73
C VAL A 72 4.50 5.72 3.70
N LEU A 73 5.64 5.89 3.03
CA LEU A 73 5.80 6.86 1.96
C LEU A 73 5.61 6.18 0.61
N PHE A 74 4.65 6.70 -0.15
CA PHE A 74 4.40 6.32 -1.52
C PHE A 74 4.97 7.38 -2.45
N LYS A 75 5.58 6.95 -3.55
CA LYS A 75 6.02 7.84 -4.62
C LYS A 75 4.85 8.06 -5.58
N ASN A 76 4.27 9.25 -5.51
CA ASN A 76 3.32 9.74 -6.50
C ASN A 76 4.08 10.31 -7.70
N THR A 77 3.38 10.43 -8.85
CA THR A 77 3.87 11.00 -10.11
C THR A 77 4.66 12.30 -9.93
#